data_AF-A0A931ZFH2-F1
#
_entry.id   AF-A0A931ZFH2-F1
#
_cell.length_a   1.000
_cell.length_b   1.000
_cell.length_c   1.000
_cell.angle_alpha   90.00
_cell.angle_beta   90.00
_cell.angle_gamma   90.00
#
_symmetry.space_group_name_H-M   'P 1'
#
loop_
_entity.id
_entity.type
_entity.pdbx_description
1 polymer ?
#
loop_
_entity_poly.entity_id
_entity_poly.type
_entity_poly.pdbx_seq_one_letter_code
_entity_poly.pdbx_strand_id
1 'polypeptide(L)'
;MPNTIERIERTVVIIKPDGGERGFIGAIITRIEEQKGLKIIAMEMVSPSEDTIKGHLSTNPEWLRTVGEKTIKYCQDREVMPQDLYGTINPEEIGRKIREWNISYLLRGRVVKILVEGRGAIEKVRNLVGATFPVDALPGTIRRDFSLTPPNSPITAGEQKRACENLVHASGSQEELLRDLIIWFHSPVAPL
;
A
#
# COMPACT_ATOMS: atom_id res chain seq x y z
N MET A 1 25.60 -18.94 12.13
CA MET A 1 24.53 -17.98 11.82
C MET A 1 23.44 -18.16 12.86
N PRO A 2 22.96 -17.12 13.58
CA PRO A 2 21.88 -17.33 14.51
C PRO A 2 20.54 -17.41 13.76
N ASN A 3 20.01 -18.64 13.70
CA ASN A 3 18.61 -19.06 13.64
C ASN A 3 17.58 -18.13 12.95
N THR A 4 17.39 -18.30 11.63
CA THR A 4 16.27 -17.71 10.86
C THR A 4 14.98 -18.55 10.97
N ILE A 5 14.96 -19.56 11.85
CA ILE A 5 13.80 -20.38 12.18
C ILE A 5 13.16 -19.75 13.44
N GLU A 6 11.84 -19.51 13.41
CA GLU A 6 10.92 -19.37 14.57
C GLU A 6 10.45 -18.01 15.12
N ARG A 7 10.83 -16.84 14.60
CA ARG A 7 10.26 -15.61 15.17
C ARG A 7 8.85 -15.33 14.64
N ILE A 8 7.90 -15.13 15.56
CA ILE A 8 6.60 -14.53 15.24
C ILE A 8 6.85 -13.09 14.78
N GLU A 9 6.40 -12.77 13.56
CA GLU A 9 6.48 -11.44 12.97
C GLU A 9 5.11 -10.77 12.96
N ARG A 10 5.11 -9.46 12.74
CA ARG A 10 3.89 -8.67 12.56
C ARG A 10 3.99 -7.85 11.29
N THR A 11 2.85 -7.48 10.71
CA THR A 11 2.76 -6.53 9.61
C THR A 11 1.50 -5.68 9.74
N VAL A 12 1.62 -4.39 9.42
CA VAL A 12 0.46 -3.49 9.36
C VAL A 12 -0.13 -3.57 7.96
N VAL A 13 -1.44 -3.77 7.91
CA VAL A 13 -2.24 -3.73 6.69
C VAL A 13 -3.25 -2.60 6.80
N ILE A 14 -3.36 -1.77 5.78
CA ILE A 14 -4.38 -0.73 5.70
C ILE A 14 -5.25 -1.00 4.48
N ILE A 15 -6.54 -1.30 4.70
CA ILE A 15 -7.54 -1.27 3.64
C ILE A 15 -7.88 0.20 3.39
N LYS A 16 -7.56 0.67 2.19
CA LYS A 16 -7.71 2.05 1.75
C LYS A 16 -9.18 2.37 1.43
N PRO A 17 -9.54 3.65 1.23
CA PRO A 17 -10.94 4.04 1.09
C PRO A 17 -11.68 3.35 -0.07
N ASP A 18 -11.00 3.10 -1.20
CA ASP A 18 -11.55 2.36 -2.34
C ASP A 18 -12.00 0.94 -1.98
N GLY A 19 -11.26 0.22 -1.13
CA GLY A 19 -11.63 -1.11 -0.65
C GLY A 19 -12.88 -1.09 0.23
N GLY A 20 -13.04 -0.05 1.05
CA GLY A 20 -14.22 0.17 1.88
C GLY A 20 -15.45 0.55 1.07
N GLU A 21 -15.33 1.57 0.22
CA GLU A 21 -16.42 2.10 -0.60
C GLU A 21 -16.98 1.06 -1.58
N ARG A 22 -16.14 0.14 -2.05
CA ARG A 22 -16.54 -0.93 -2.97
C ARG A 22 -16.98 -2.21 -2.26
N GLY A 23 -17.04 -2.22 -0.93
CA GLY A 23 -17.56 -3.34 -0.14
C GLY A 23 -16.60 -4.54 -0.01
N PHE A 24 -15.29 -4.36 -0.20
CA PHE A 24 -14.31 -5.45 -0.17
C PHE A 24 -13.64 -5.69 1.19
N ILE A 25 -14.03 -4.98 2.24
CA ILE A 25 -13.43 -5.14 3.58
C ILE A 25 -13.49 -6.61 4.04
N GLY A 26 -14.68 -7.22 4.02
CA GLY A 26 -14.85 -8.61 4.45
C GLY A 26 -14.04 -9.58 3.58
N ALA A 27 -14.08 -9.41 2.26
CA ALA A 27 -13.35 -10.27 1.33
C ALA A 27 -11.82 -10.19 1.53
N ILE A 28 -11.29 -8.99 1.78
CA ILE A 28 -9.86 -8.80 2.07
C ILE A 28 -9.48 -9.43 3.41
N ILE A 29 -10.31 -9.27 4.45
CA ILE A 29 -10.10 -9.91 5.76
C ILE A 29 -10.08 -11.43 5.61
N THR A 30 -11.05 -12.01 4.91
CA THR A 30 -11.11 -13.46 4.66
C THR A 30 -9.84 -13.96 3.98
N ARG A 31 -9.33 -13.25 2.96
CA ARG A 31 -8.07 -13.63 2.29
C ARG A 31 -6.87 -13.67 3.24
N ILE A 32 -6.83 -12.77 4.23
CA ILE A 32 -5.78 -12.76 5.26
C ILE A 32 -5.97 -13.94 6.22
N GLU A 33 -7.19 -14.20 6.68
CA GLU A 33 -7.51 -15.28 7.62
C GLU A 33 -7.32 -16.69 7.01
N GLU A 34 -7.52 -16.84 5.70
CA GLU A 34 -7.24 -18.09 4.97
C GLU A 34 -5.75 -18.43 4.92
N GLN A 35 -4.86 -17.46 5.15
CA GLN A 35 -3.43 -17.72 5.21
C GLN A 35 -3.07 -18.48 6.49
N LYS A 36 -2.69 -19.75 6.32
CA LYS A 36 -2.29 -20.61 7.44
C LYS A 36 -1.20 -19.98 8.30
N GLY A 37 -1.50 -19.83 9.58
CA GLY A 37 -0.59 -19.30 10.60
C GLY A 37 -0.48 -17.78 10.62
N LEU A 38 -1.36 -17.05 9.93
CA LEU A 38 -1.60 -15.63 10.18
C LEU A 38 -2.80 -15.46 11.12
N LYS A 39 -2.75 -14.43 11.96
CA LYS A 39 -3.81 -14.04 12.89
C LYS A 39 -3.96 -12.53 12.86
N ILE A 40 -5.19 -12.04 12.75
CA ILE A 40 -5.49 -10.62 13.00
C ILE A 40 -5.52 -10.41 14.51
N ILE A 41 -4.66 -9.54 15.02
CA ILE A 41 -4.53 -9.27 16.47
C ILE A 41 -5.05 -7.88 16.87
N ALA A 42 -5.22 -6.97 15.91
CA ALA A 42 -5.92 -5.71 16.12
C ALA A 42 -6.57 -5.25 14.80
N MET A 43 -7.74 -4.63 14.88
CA MET A 43 -8.42 -4.07 13.72
C MET A 43 -9.34 -2.92 14.13
N GLU A 44 -9.32 -1.81 13.39
CA GLU A 44 -10.18 -0.66 13.64
C GLU A 44 -10.47 0.11 12.34
N MET A 45 -11.71 0.58 12.17
CA MET A 45 -12.07 1.48 11.06
C MET A 45 -12.03 2.94 11.51
N VAL A 46 -11.11 3.71 10.93
CA VAL A 46 -10.82 5.09 11.35
C VAL A 46 -10.98 6.08 10.20
N SER A 47 -11.28 7.33 10.53
CA SER A 47 -11.06 8.47 9.63
C SER A 47 -9.69 9.06 9.98
N PRO A 48 -8.66 8.87 9.14
CA PRO A 48 -7.32 9.33 9.47
C PRO A 48 -7.22 10.86 9.39
N SER A 49 -6.43 11.47 10.28
CA SER A 49 -6.12 12.90 10.17
C SER A 49 -5.08 13.14 9.08
N GLU A 50 -4.97 14.39 8.62
CA GLU A 50 -3.94 14.78 7.65
C GLU A 50 -2.53 14.51 8.18
N ASP A 51 -2.28 14.70 9.48
CA ASP A 51 -0.99 14.43 10.12
C ASP A 51 -0.67 12.92 10.11
N THR A 52 -1.65 12.06 10.39
CA THR A 52 -1.47 10.60 10.28
C THR A 52 -1.04 10.21 8.87
N ILE A 53 -1.70 10.74 7.84
CA ILE A 53 -1.40 10.39 6.45
C ILE A 53 -0.05 10.97 5.99
N LYS A 54 0.26 12.23 6.34
CA LYS A 54 1.54 12.85 6.03
C LYS A 54 2.71 12.14 6.73
N GLY A 55 2.52 11.68 7.96
CA GLY A 55 3.50 10.87 8.68
C GLY A 55 3.70 9.49 8.06
N HIS A 56 2.63 8.87 7.56
CA HIS A 56 2.69 7.55 6.92
C HIS A 56 3.44 7.59 5.57
N LEU A 57 3.26 8.67 4.81
CA LEU A 57 3.88 8.86 3.50
C LEU A 57 5.23 9.57 3.62
N SER A 58 6.31 8.82 3.35
CA SER A 58 7.69 9.31 3.39
C SER A 58 7.89 10.61 2.61
N THR A 59 8.65 11.53 3.20
CA THR A 59 9.15 12.76 2.56
C THR A 59 10.62 12.63 2.15
N ASN A 60 11.24 11.47 2.36
CA ASN A 60 12.64 11.24 2.01
C ASN A 60 12.84 11.47 0.49
N PRO A 61 13.74 12.37 0.07
CA PRO A 61 14.04 12.61 -1.34
C PRO A 61 14.38 11.34 -2.13
N GLU A 62 15.08 10.39 -1.52
CA GLU A 62 15.42 9.10 -2.14
C GLU A 62 14.18 8.24 -2.40
N TRP A 63 13.23 8.25 -1.47
CA TRP A 63 11.95 7.56 -1.65
C TRP A 63 11.13 8.22 -2.77
N LEU A 64 11.06 9.56 -2.80
CA LEU A 64 10.37 10.30 -3.85
C LEU A 64 10.95 9.99 -5.23
N ARG A 65 12.29 9.98 -5.34
CA ARG A 65 13.00 9.61 -6.56
C ARG A 65 12.66 8.18 -6.99
N THR A 66 12.71 7.21 -6.07
CA THR A 66 12.41 5.80 -6.35
C THR A 66 10.99 5.62 -6.91
N VAL A 67 9.99 6.29 -6.32
CA VAL A 67 8.61 6.25 -6.80
C VAL A 67 8.50 6.86 -8.21
N GLY A 68 9.18 7.98 -8.45
CA GLY A 68 9.27 8.63 -9.75
C GLY A 68 9.91 7.74 -10.82
N GLU A 69 11.08 7.17 -10.54
CA GLU A 69 11.82 6.29 -11.44
C GLU A 69 11.00 5.05 -11.82
N LYS A 70 10.32 4.42 -10.85
CA LYS A 70 9.42 3.29 -11.11
C LYS A 70 8.29 3.69 -12.05
N THR A 71 7.74 4.89 -11.88
CA THR A 71 6.66 5.42 -12.71
C THR A 71 7.14 5.74 -14.12
N ILE A 72 8.28 6.41 -14.25
CA ILE A 72 8.93 6.72 -15.53
C ILE A 72 9.20 5.42 -16.29
N LYS A 73 9.82 4.44 -15.63
CA LYS A 73 10.08 3.13 -16.23
C LYS A 73 8.79 2.45 -16.70
N TYR A 74 7.74 2.47 -15.87
CA TYR A 74 6.46 1.87 -16.25
C TYR A 74 5.87 2.49 -17.52
N CYS A 75 5.94 3.82 -17.65
CA CYS A 75 5.50 4.55 -18.84
C CYS A 75 6.36 4.24 -20.06
N GLN A 76 7.69 4.24 -19.91
CA GLN A 76 8.65 3.95 -20.99
C GLN A 76 8.49 2.53 -21.54
N ASP A 77 8.32 1.53 -20.66
CA ASP A 77 8.11 0.13 -21.05
C ASP A 77 6.81 -0.07 -21.86
N ARG A 78 5.93 0.94 -21.92
CA ARG A 78 4.66 0.95 -22.64
C ARG A 78 4.56 2.07 -23.68
N GLU A 79 5.71 2.66 -24.04
CA GLU A 79 5.82 3.70 -25.06
C GLU A 79 4.98 4.96 -24.78
N VAL A 80 4.72 5.25 -23.50
CA VAL A 80 4.02 6.46 -23.05
C VAL A 80 5.04 7.46 -22.48
N MET A 81 4.93 8.73 -22.86
CA MET A 81 5.80 9.78 -22.32
C MET A 81 5.30 10.24 -20.94
N PRO A 82 6.12 10.15 -19.87
CA PRO A 82 5.74 10.65 -18.56
C PRO A 82 5.39 12.14 -18.55
N GLN A 83 6.00 12.92 -19.46
CA GLN A 83 5.71 14.34 -19.64
C GLN A 83 4.22 14.61 -19.91
N ASP A 84 3.57 13.76 -20.72
CA ASP A 84 2.18 13.95 -21.13
C ASP A 84 1.20 13.70 -19.98
N LEU A 85 1.58 12.82 -19.06
CA LEU A 85 0.75 12.40 -17.92
C LEU A 85 1.01 13.23 -16.66
N TYR A 86 2.29 13.49 -16.36
CA TYR A 86 2.73 14.08 -15.11
C TYR A 86 3.21 15.54 -15.26
N GLY A 87 3.38 16.02 -16.50
CA GLY A 87 3.88 17.36 -16.82
C GLY A 87 5.37 17.55 -16.61
N THR A 88 6.10 16.47 -16.31
CA THR A 88 7.54 16.48 -16.03
C THR A 88 8.13 15.08 -16.28
N ILE A 89 9.43 15.03 -16.55
CA ILE A 89 10.23 13.79 -16.57
C ILE A 89 11.16 13.69 -15.34
N ASN A 90 11.13 14.68 -14.44
CA ASN A 90 11.93 14.67 -13.23
C ASN A 90 11.35 13.67 -12.22
N PRO A 91 12.09 12.62 -11.80
CA PRO A 91 11.57 11.60 -10.91
C PRO A 91 11.13 12.14 -9.54
N GLU A 92 11.84 13.11 -8.97
CA GLU A 92 11.49 13.67 -7.66
C GLU A 92 10.19 14.50 -7.72
N GLU A 93 9.98 15.23 -8.82
CA GLU A 93 8.72 15.97 -9.04
C GLU A 93 7.54 15.02 -9.24
N ILE A 94 7.72 13.94 -10.00
CA ILE A 94 6.71 12.88 -10.15
C ILE A 94 6.41 12.25 -8.80
N GLY A 95 7.45 11.90 -8.02
CA GLY A 95 7.30 11.36 -6.68
C GLY A 95 6.51 12.27 -5.74
N ARG A 96 6.77 13.59 -5.79
CA ARG A 96 6.03 14.59 -4.99
C ARG A 96 4.56 14.66 -5.39
N LYS A 97 4.25 14.70 -6.69
CA LYS A 97 2.87 14.65 -7.21
C LYS A 97 2.15 13.39 -6.76
N ILE A 98 2.79 12.22 -6.90
CA ILE A 98 2.21 10.94 -6.47
C ILE A 98 1.98 10.93 -4.96
N ARG A 99 2.87 11.51 -4.17
CA ARG A 99 2.68 11.64 -2.73
C ARG A 99 1.46 12.51 -2.40
N GLU A 100 1.33 13.67 -3.02
CA GLU A 100 0.16 14.56 -2.86
C GLU A 100 -1.14 13.83 -3.23
N TRP A 101 -1.15 13.12 -4.35
CA TRP A 101 -2.29 12.32 -4.75
C TRP A 101 -2.62 11.19 -3.76
N ASN A 102 -1.61 10.54 -3.18
CA ASN A 102 -1.82 9.53 -2.13
C ASN A 102 -2.38 10.14 -0.84
N ILE A 103 -2.00 11.37 -0.50
CA ILE A 103 -2.59 12.10 0.64
C ILE A 103 -4.08 12.30 0.40
N SER A 104 -4.45 12.90 -0.74
CA SER A 104 -5.86 13.13 -1.09
C SER A 104 -6.66 11.82 -1.14
N TYR A 105 -6.05 10.76 -1.67
CA TYR A 105 -6.67 9.45 -1.74
C TYR A 105 -6.96 8.85 -0.36
N LEU A 106 -6.00 8.86 0.56
CA LEU A 106 -6.21 8.29 1.90
C LEU A 106 -7.12 9.15 2.79
N LEU A 107 -7.23 10.46 2.52
CA LEU A 107 -8.13 11.38 3.24
C LEU A 107 -9.56 11.40 2.70
N ARG A 108 -9.84 10.80 1.54
CA ARG A 108 -11.17 10.87 0.93
C ARG A 108 -12.25 10.09 1.68
N GLY A 109 -11.85 9.16 2.54
CA GLY A 109 -12.78 8.28 3.25
C GLY A 109 -12.14 7.54 4.42
N ARG A 110 -12.90 6.60 4.99
CA ARG A 110 -12.44 5.77 6.10
C ARG A 110 -11.47 4.70 5.62
N VAL A 111 -10.53 4.34 6.48
CA VAL A 111 -9.61 3.21 6.26
C VAL A 111 -9.81 2.17 7.36
N VAL A 112 -9.47 0.92 7.06
CA VAL A 112 -9.40 -0.13 8.08
C VAL A 112 -7.93 -0.44 8.33
N LYS A 113 -7.44 -0.10 9.52
CA LYS A 113 -6.10 -0.50 9.97
C LYS A 113 -6.18 -1.86 10.62
N ILE A 114 -5.26 -2.75 10.26
CA ILE A 114 -5.23 -4.14 10.69
C ILE A 114 -3.79 -4.46 11.07
N LEU A 115 -3.62 -5.11 12.22
CA LEU A 115 -2.35 -5.69 12.61
C LEU A 115 -2.44 -7.21 12.50
N VAL A 116 -1.57 -7.77 11.66
CA VAL A 116 -1.50 -9.20 11.40
C VAL A 116 -0.23 -9.75 12.04
N GLU A 117 -0.35 -10.87 12.75
CA GLU A 117 0.73 -11.59 13.41
C GLU A 117 0.87 -12.99 12.84
N GLY A 118 2.10 -13.48 12.71
CA GLY A 118 2.37 -14.85 12.27
C GLY A 118 3.81 -15.05 11.84
N ARG A 119 4.20 -16.31 11.60
CA ARG A 119 5.52 -16.61 11.03
C ARG A 119 5.59 -16.10 9.59
N GLY A 120 6.58 -15.24 9.31
CA GLY A 120 6.79 -14.65 7.98
C GLY A 120 5.63 -13.72 7.57
N ALA A 121 5.03 -13.02 8.53
CA ALA A 121 3.82 -12.22 8.30
C ALA A 121 4.03 -11.16 7.22
N ILE A 122 5.18 -10.47 7.21
CA ILE A 122 5.51 -9.46 6.21
C ILE A 122 5.47 -10.06 4.80
N GLU A 123 6.27 -11.11 4.58
CA GLU A 123 6.38 -11.75 3.26
C GLU A 123 5.03 -12.34 2.80
N LYS A 124 4.36 -13.11 3.66
CA LYS A 124 3.08 -13.76 3.33
C LYS A 124 2.01 -12.75 2.94
N VAL A 125 1.86 -11.68 3.72
CA VAL A 125 0.86 -10.64 3.42
C VAL A 125 1.23 -9.87 2.16
N ARG A 126 2.52 -9.56 1.94
CA ARG A 126 2.99 -8.89 0.71
C ARG A 126 2.70 -9.73 -0.54
N ASN A 127 2.94 -11.03 -0.47
CA ASN A 127 2.64 -11.97 -1.55
C ASN A 127 1.13 -12.08 -1.81
N LEU A 128 0.32 -12.15 -0.75
CA LEU A 128 -1.14 -12.15 -0.85
C LEU A 128 -1.69 -10.85 -1.47
N VAL A 129 -1.13 -9.70 -1.09
CA VAL A 129 -1.56 -8.39 -1.58
C VAL A 129 -1.25 -8.23 -3.07
N GLY A 130 -0.09 -8.71 -3.53
CA GLY A 130 0.34 -8.66 -4.93
C GLY A 130 1.09 -7.38 -5.32
N ALA A 131 1.47 -7.27 -6.60
CA ALA A 131 2.27 -6.16 -7.14
C ALA A 131 1.63 -4.79 -6.89
N THR A 132 2.43 -3.71 -6.78
CA THR A 132 1.93 -2.36 -6.47
C THR A 132 0.83 -1.87 -7.40
N PHE A 133 0.99 -2.14 -8.70
CA PHE A 133 0.05 -1.74 -9.74
C PHE A 133 -0.87 -2.94 -10.05
N PRO A 134 -2.19 -2.80 -9.84
CA PRO A 134 -3.14 -3.90 -10.06
C PRO A 134 -3.07 -4.58 -11.42
N VAL A 135 -2.77 -3.82 -12.47
CA VAL A 135 -2.62 -4.36 -13.83
C VAL A 135 -1.51 -5.41 -13.94
N ASP A 136 -0.45 -5.28 -13.14
CA ASP A 136 0.69 -6.21 -13.09
C ASP A 136 0.55 -7.27 -11.98
N ALA A 137 -0.52 -7.21 -11.18
CA ALA A 137 -0.74 -8.16 -10.08
C ALA A 137 -1.21 -9.52 -10.63
N LEU A 138 -0.70 -10.61 -10.06
CA LEU A 138 -1.05 -11.97 -10.50
C LEU A 138 -2.46 -12.38 -10.04
N PRO A 139 -3.18 -13.23 -10.80
CA PRO A 139 -4.45 -13.80 -10.37
C PRO A 139 -4.35 -14.47 -9.00
N GLY A 140 -5.37 -14.31 -8.16
CA GLY A 140 -5.37 -14.82 -6.79
C GLY A 140 -4.80 -13.84 -5.75
N THR A 141 -4.19 -12.73 -6.19
CA THR A 141 -3.79 -11.65 -5.28
C THR A 141 -4.93 -10.67 -5.03
N ILE A 142 -4.95 -10.05 -3.84
CA ILE A 142 -5.97 -9.05 -3.47
C ILE A 142 -6.06 -7.94 -4.53
N ARG A 143 -4.90 -7.41 -4.97
CA ARG A 143 -4.86 -6.33 -5.96
C ARG A 143 -5.32 -6.79 -7.33
N ARG A 144 -5.13 -8.03 -7.74
CA ARG A 144 -5.66 -8.47 -9.03
C ARG A 144 -7.16 -8.70 -8.97
N ASP A 145 -7.61 -9.42 -7.95
CA ASP A 145 -8.97 -9.97 -7.90
C ASP A 145 -10.03 -8.91 -7.58
N PHE A 146 -9.68 -7.88 -6.82
CA PHE A 146 -10.64 -6.86 -6.36
C PHE A 146 -10.45 -5.48 -7.00
N SER A 147 -9.52 -5.31 -7.93
CA SER A 147 -9.33 -4.03 -8.60
C SER A 147 -10.46 -3.69 -9.56
N LEU A 148 -10.47 -2.44 -10.04
CA LEU A 148 -11.39 -2.04 -11.11
C LEU A 148 -11.10 -2.80 -12.40
N THR A 149 -12.06 -2.78 -13.32
CA THR A 149 -11.88 -3.24 -14.70
C THR A 149 -12.06 -2.05 -15.64
N PRO A 150 -11.05 -1.65 -16.43
CA PRO A 150 -9.68 -2.19 -16.42
C PRO A 150 -8.92 -1.89 -15.11
N PRO A 151 -7.95 -2.71 -14.71
CA PRO A 151 -7.17 -2.49 -13.50
C PRO A 151 -6.36 -1.19 -13.54
N ASN A 152 -6.22 -0.54 -12.38
CA ASN A 152 -5.46 0.70 -12.28
C ASN A 152 -3.97 0.49 -12.62
N SER A 153 -3.39 1.54 -13.22
CA SER A 153 -1.98 1.63 -13.60
C SER A 153 -1.45 3.05 -13.36
N PRO A 154 -0.13 3.27 -13.38
CA PRO A 154 0.44 4.62 -13.45
C PRO A 154 -0.11 5.45 -14.61
N ILE A 155 -0.32 4.86 -15.79
CA ILE A 155 -0.85 5.56 -16.97
C ILE A 155 -2.24 6.11 -16.68
N THR A 156 -3.19 5.23 -16.34
CA THR A 156 -4.58 5.62 -16.06
C THR A 156 -4.70 6.56 -14.85
N ALA A 157 -3.82 6.39 -13.86
CA ALA A 157 -3.74 7.29 -12.70
C ALA A 157 -3.21 8.68 -13.10
N GLY A 158 -2.21 8.74 -13.98
CA GLY A 158 -1.65 9.97 -14.53
C GLY A 158 -2.66 10.74 -15.38
N GLU A 159 -3.36 10.06 -16.30
CA GLU A 159 -4.43 10.65 -17.11
C GLU A 159 -5.52 11.31 -16.25
N GLN A 160 -5.86 10.67 -15.14
CA GLN A 160 -6.91 11.13 -14.21
C GLN A 160 -6.37 12.04 -13.10
N LYS A 161 -5.07 12.31 -13.06
CA LYS A 161 -4.39 13.14 -12.05
C LYS A 161 -4.72 12.75 -10.61
N ARG A 162 -4.72 11.45 -10.33
CA ARG A 162 -5.02 10.87 -9.01
C ARG A 162 -4.06 9.74 -8.65
N ALA A 163 -4.13 9.27 -7.41
CA ALA A 163 -3.34 8.13 -6.98
C ALA A 163 -3.82 6.84 -7.65
N CYS A 164 -2.89 5.90 -7.83
CA CYS A 164 -3.22 4.55 -8.25
C CYS A 164 -3.95 3.83 -7.10
N GLU A 165 -5.26 3.68 -7.26
CA GLU A 165 -6.13 2.98 -6.33
C GLU A 165 -5.85 1.47 -6.39
N ASN A 166 -5.14 1.00 -5.38
CA ASN A 166 -4.65 -0.38 -5.29
C ASN A 166 -5.08 -1.08 -4.00
N LEU A 167 -6.20 -0.65 -3.41
CA LEU A 167 -6.94 -1.27 -2.31
C LEU A 167 -6.24 -1.34 -0.95
N VAL A 168 -4.99 -1.79 -0.91
CA VAL A 168 -4.33 -2.22 0.33
C VAL A 168 -2.89 -1.71 0.38
N HIS A 169 -2.52 -1.14 1.53
CA HIS A 169 -1.12 -1.02 1.97
C HIS A 169 -0.75 -2.21 2.86
N ALA A 170 0.49 -2.66 2.76
CA ALA A 170 1.08 -3.64 3.68
C ALA A 170 2.56 -3.32 3.87
N SER A 171 3.00 -3.20 5.13
CA SER A 171 4.40 -2.96 5.47
C SER A 171 5.29 -4.03 4.85
N GLY A 172 6.34 -3.61 4.14
CA GLY A 172 7.24 -4.49 3.40
C GLY A 172 8.59 -4.74 4.07
N SER A 173 8.92 -4.01 5.13
CA SER A 173 10.15 -4.18 5.90
C SER A 173 9.93 -3.94 7.39
N GLN A 174 10.93 -4.27 8.21
CA GLN A 174 10.90 -4.03 9.65
C GLN A 174 10.84 -2.53 9.97
N GLU A 175 11.54 -1.71 9.19
CA GLU A 175 11.55 -0.25 9.34
C GLU A 175 10.17 0.34 9.00
N GLU A 176 9.54 -0.13 7.92
CA GLU A 176 8.17 0.27 7.58
C GLU A 176 7.17 -0.17 8.64
N LEU A 177 7.29 -1.39 9.15
CA LEU A 177 6.44 -1.90 10.21
C LEU A 177 6.51 -1.02 11.46
N LEU A 178 7.72 -0.69 11.94
CA LEU A 178 7.89 0.13 13.14
C LEU A 178 7.29 1.52 12.95
N ARG A 179 7.50 2.13 11.78
CA ARG A 179 6.89 3.41 11.44
C ARG A 179 5.35 3.31 11.43
N ASP A 180 4.81 2.31 10.75
CA ASP A 180 3.37 2.12 10.61
C ASP A 180 2.70 1.81 11.96
N LEU A 181 3.36 1.05 12.83
CA LEU A 181 2.90 0.78 14.20
C LEU A 181 2.80 2.07 15.04
N ILE A 182 3.82 2.92 14.99
CA ILE A 182 3.80 4.21 15.70
C ILE A 182 2.67 5.10 15.18
N ILE A 183 2.47 5.16 13.86
CA ILE A 183 1.51 6.08 13.24
C ILE A 183 0.07 5.60 13.41
N TRP A 184 -0.20 4.32 13.19
CA TRP A 184 -1.58 3.81 13.16
C TRP A 184 -2.05 3.25 14.50
N PHE A 185 -1.12 2.78 15.33
CA PHE A 185 -1.43 2.12 16.60
C PHE A 185 -0.83 2.84 17.81
N HIS A 186 -0.11 3.94 17.63
CA HIS A 186 0.50 4.75 18.70
C HIS A 186 1.38 3.92 19.66
N SER A 187 1.90 2.79 19.20
CA SER A 187 2.68 1.85 19.99
C SER A 187 3.69 1.12 19.11
N PRO A 188 4.98 1.05 19.48
CA PRO A 188 5.98 0.28 18.75
C PRO A 188 5.89 -1.23 19.01
N VAL A 189 5.08 -1.67 19.99
CA VAL A 189 5.03 -3.06 20.46
C VAL A 189 3.69 -3.75 20.15
N ALA A 190 2.84 -3.11 19.32
CA ALA A 190 1.42 -3.39 19.14
C ALA A 190 0.56 -3.10 20.39
N PRO A 191 -0.70 -2.68 20.23
CA PRO A 191 -1.64 -2.65 21.34
C PRO A 191 -1.96 -4.09 21.76
N LEU A 192 -1.96 -4.36 23.07
CA LEU A 192 -2.53 -5.57 23.67
C LEU A 192 -4.05 -5.56 23.55
#